data_AF-A0A6L9JIH5-F1
#
_entry.id   AF-A0A6L9JIH5-F1
#
_cell.length_a   1.000
_cell.length_b   1.000
_cell.length_c   1.000
_cell.angle_alpha   90.00
_cell.angle_beta   90.00
_cell.angle_gamma   90.00
#
_symmetry.space_group_name_H-M   'P 1'
#
loop_
_entity.id
_entity.type
_entity.pdbx_description
1 polymer ?
#
loop_
_entity_poly.entity_id
_entity_poly.type
_entity_poly.pdbx_seq_one_letter_code
_entity_poly.pdbx_strand_id
1 'polypeptide(L)'
;MIVIAGKNNIAVHVLNLLKIKYNIKNLAVVINKTDSGNNTWQYSLKKRANEINVPIISLEEAERNASIFLSLEFDQLIKIGRFRTKKIFNIHFSLLPKYKGMYTSIWPILNNEISTGVSLHYIDNGIDTGEIIDQTTINIDERYTSKDIYLNYISHSCTLIEDYIEKIIKNNNIFSNPQKSKHSSYYSKNTISFSSESINLHKTAWEIGRYIRAFSFREYQLPHYQNTNYCNYEITSIRSSGRPGALIKDNENFSEFSTIDYNIILYKDKIDLLFDFCKKNNLSEIKKYIKNISGIDERNQHTWSLLMVASYHGYLGIVKYLIDSGANVNATNYKGTSVLMYAKEYALKNGDTRIIKLLIEKGANILTKDMHYKCLVEYLTEDERLKVGI
;
A
#
# COMPACT_ATOMS: atom_id res chain seq x y z
N MET A 1 -18.71 -6.63 -23.77
CA MET A 1 -17.34 -6.16 -23.48
C MET A 1 -17.16 -6.10 -21.97
N ILE A 2 -16.08 -6.65 -21.42
CA ILE A 2 -15.74 -6.44 -20.00
C ILE A 2 -14.97 -5.11 -19.91
N VAL A 3 -15.32 -4.28 -18.93
CA VAL A 3 -14.66 -2.98 -18.72
C VAL A 3 -14.08 -2.93 -17.31
N ILE A 4 -12.81 -2.53 -17.21
CA ILE A 4 -12.14 -2.20 -15.95
C ILE A 4 -12.01 -0.68 -15.87
N ALA A 5 -12.57 -0.06 -14.84
CA ALA A 5 -12.47 1.36 -14.60
C ALA A 5 -11.69 1.59 -13.30
N GLY A 6 -10.58 2.33 -13.35
CA GLY A 6 -9.77 2.50 -12.15
C GLY A 6 -8.33 2.95 -12.36
N LYS A 7 -7.53 2.61 -11.34
CA LYS A 7 -6.08 2.90 -11.28
C LYS A 7 -5.34 1.89 -10.41
N ASN A 8 -4.03 2.09 -10.31
CA ASN A 8 -3.15 1.44 -9.34
C ASN A 8 -3.02 -0.08 -9.51
N ASN A 9 -2.31 -0.72 -8.59
CA ASN A 9 -1.92 -2.13 -8.71
C ASN A 9 -3.12 -3.07 -8.82
N ILE A 10 -4.23 -2.79 -8.13
CA ILE A 10 -5.46 -3.58 -8.21
C ILE A 10 -6.02 -3.63 -9.63
N ALA A 11 -6.17 -2.47 -10.30
CA ALA A 11 -6.72 -2.44 -11.66
C ALA A 11 -5.76 -3.09 -12.67
N VAL A 12 -4.45 -2.86 -12.52
CA VAL A 12 -3.42 -3.51 -13.34
C VAL A 12 -3.44 -5.02 -13.15
N HIS A 13 -3.56 -5.51 -11.92
CA HIS A 13 -3.65 -6.92 -11.61
C HIS A 13 -4.86 -7.58 -12.29
N VAL A 14 -6.05 -6.98 -12.14
CA VAL A 14 -7.27 -7.51 -12.78
C VAL A 14 -7.20 -7.46 -14.30
N LEU A 15 -6.63 -6.41 -14.89
CA LEU A 15 -6.39 -6.31 -16.33
C LEU A 15 -5.54 -7.47 -16.84
N ASN A 16 -4.46 -7.80 -16.12
CA ASN A 16 -3.60 -8.93 -16.48
C ASN A 16 -4.28 -10.28 -16.28
N LEU A 17 -5.03 -10.47 -15.20
CA LEU A 17 -5.80 -11.70 -15.00
C LEU A 17 -6.74 -11.93 -16.19
N LEU A 18 -7.53 -10.92 -16.57
CA LEU A 18 -8.48 -11.05 -17.67
C LEU A 18 -7.78 -11.29 -19.02
N LYS A 19 -6.73 -10.52 -19.33
CA LYS A 19 -6.07 -10.60 -20.63
C LYS A 19 -5.17 -11.82 -20.79
N ILE A 20 -4.36 -12.13 -19.77
CA ILE A 20 -3.28 -13.12 -19.86
C ILE A 20 -3.75 -14.48 -19.36
N LYS A 21 -4.38 -14.54 -18.18
CA LYS A 21 -4.81 -15.81 -17.57
C LYS A 21 -6.10 -16.34 -18.19
N TYR A 22 -7.12 -15.49 -18.35
CA TYR A 22 -8.42 -15.88 -18.88
C TYR A 22 -8.59 -15.62 -20.39
N ASN A 23 -7.60 -15.01 -21.05
CA ASN A 23 -7.60 -14.76 -22.50
C ASN A 23 -8.86 -14.02 -23.00
N ILE A 24 -9.38 -13.07 -22.22
CA ILE A 24 -10.55 -12.29 -22.59
C ILE A 24 -10.19 -11.32 -23.72
N LYS A 25 -10.81 -11.53 -24.89
CA LYS A 25 -10.56 -10.72 -26.09
C LYS A 25 -11.31 -9.39 -26.08
N ASN A 26 -12.58 -9.39 -25.67
CA ASN A 26 -13.45 -8.21 -25.67
C ASN A 26 -13.36 -7.45 -24.34
N LEU A 27 -12.23 -6.76 -24.15
CA LEU A 27 -11.84 -6.06 -22.93
C LEU A 27 -11.50 -4.59 -23.24
N ALA A 28 -11.89 -3.67 -22.37
CA ALA A 28 -11.49 -2.26 -22.43
C ALA A 28 -11.23 -1.71 -21.03
N VAL A 29 -10.58 -0.54 -20.96
CA VAL A 29 -10.34 0.16 -19.69
C VAL A 29 -10.85 1.60 -19.72
N VAL A 30 -11.26 2.09 -18.55
CA VAL A 30 -11.53 3.52 -18.29
C VAL A 30 -10.51 3.99 -17.26
N ILE A 31 -9.78 5.05 -17.60
CA ILE A 31 -8.63 5.52 -16.83
C ILE A 31 -9.05 6.70 -15.93
N ASN A 32 -8.61 6.69 -14.67
CA ASN A 32 -8.77 7.84 -13.77
C ASN A 32 -8.09 9.10 -14.34
N LYS A 33 -8.63 10.27 -14.05
CA LYS A 33 -8.12 11.56 -14.57
C LYS A 33 -6.67 11.83 -14.16
N THR A 34 -6.26 11.32 -13.00
CA THR A 34 -4.93 11.52 -12.43
C THR A 34 -3.88 10.51 -12.92
N ASP A 35 -4.24 9.50 -13.70
CA ASP A 35 -3.28 8.53 -14.22
C ASP A 35 -2.54 9.10 -15.44
N SER A 36 -1.29 9.52 -15.21
CA SER A 36 -0.43 10.15 -16.20
C SER A 36 0.15 9.18 -17.24
N GLY A 37 -0.02 7.86 -17.08
CA GLY A 37 0.68 6.87 -17.91
C GLY A 37 2.09 6.51 -17.40
N ASN A 38 2.47 6.98 -16.21
CA ASN A 38 3.76 6.70 -15.60
C ASN A 38 3.59 5.82 -14.36
N ASN A 39 4.48 4.84 -14.20
CA ASN A 39 4.54 4.07 -12.96
C ASN A 39 5.12 4.94 -11.85
N THR A 40 4.47 4.90 -10.69
CA THR A 40 4.92 5.53 -9.46
C THR A 40 5.07 4.44 -8.40
N TRP A 41 4.76 4.74 -7.13
CA TRP A 41 4.62 3.73 -6.09
C TRP A 41 3.43 2.80 -6.31
N GLN A 42 2.56 3.13 -7.27
CA GLN A 42 1.58 2.22 -7.88
C GLN A 42 1.74 2.22 -9.41
N TYR A 43 1.40 1.09 -10.03
CA TYR A 43 1.42 0.94 -11.48
C TYR A 43 0.30 1.74 -12.16
N SER A 44 0.62 2.29 -13.32
CA SER A 44 -0.34 2.98 -14.18
C SER A 44 -1.18 1.98 -14.97
N LEU A 45 -2.50 2.06 -14.84
CA LEU A 45 -3.43 1.27 -15.65
C LEU A 45 -3.34 1.68 -17.12
N LYS A 46 -3.20 2.99 -17.36
CA LYS A 46 -3.04 3.56 -18.71
C LYS A 46 -1.81 3.00 -19.41
N LYS A 47 -0.66 3.02 -18.72
CA LYS A 47 0.59 2.47 -19.26
C LYS A 47 0.41 1.01 -19.62
N ARG A 48 -0.13 0.23 -18.68
CA ARG A 48 -0.30 -1.21 -18.87
C ARG A 48 -1.24 -1.51 -20.04
N ALA A 49 -2.38 -0.85 -20.12
CA ALA A 49 -3.35 -1.07 -21.18
C ALA A 49 -2.73 -0.87 -22.58
N ASN A 50 -1.91 0.17 -22.75
CA ASN A 50 -1.17 0.41 -23.98
C ASN A 50 -0.15 -0.71 -24.28
N GLU A 51 0.63 -1.14 -23.30
CA GLU A 51 1.65 -2.20 -23.47
C GLU A 51 1.05 -3.54 -23.97
N ILE A 52 -0.17 -3.87 -23.55
CA ILE A 52 -0.86 -5.12 -23.94
C ILE A 52 -2.00 -4.91 -24.94
N ASN A 53 -2.03 -3.75 -25.59
CA ASN A 53 -2.99 -3.40 -26.64
C ASN A 53 -4.46 -3.61 -26.22
N VAL A 54 -4.82 -3.12 -25.04
CA VAL A 54 -6.20 -3.06 -24.55
C VAL A 54 -6.74 -1.65 -24.75
N PRO A 55 -7.89 -1.47 -25.43
CA PRO A 55 -8.43 -0.16 -25.73
C PRO A 55 -8.79 0.63 -24.46
N ILE A 56 -8.42 1.90 -24.46
CA ILE A 56 -8.84 2.89 -23.46
C ILE A 56 -10.07 3.62 -24.02
N ILE A 57 -11.19 3.56 -23.32
CA ILE A 57 -12.47 4.13 -23.74
C ILE A 57 -12.98 5.17 -22.73
N SER A 58 -13.98 5.96 -23.12
CA SER A 58 -14.65 6.88 -22.19
C SER A 58 -15.63 6.15 -21.27
N LEU A 59 -16.03 6.80 -20.17
CA LEU A 59 -17.07 6.27 -19.29
C LEU A 59 -18.41 6.14 -20.03
N GLU A 60 -18.76 7.09 -20.90
CA GLU A 60 -19.97 7.06 -21.70
C GLU A 60 -20.00 5.88 -22.69
N GLU A 61 -18.85 5.53 -23.26
CA GLU A 61 -18.74 4.35 -24.10
C GLU A 61 -18.88 3.06 -23.27
N ALA A 62 -18.28 3.02 -22.08
CA ALA A 62 -18.43 1.90 -21.15
C ALA A 62 -19.90 1.72 -20.72
N GLU A 63 -20.60 2.80 -20.36
CA GLU A 63 -22.02 2.82 -20.00
C GLU A 63 -22.88 2.14 -21.09
N ARG A 64 -22.60 2.41 -22.36
CA ARG A 64 -23.37 1.86 -23.50
C ARG A 64 -23.04 0.40 -23.83
N ASN A 65 -21.77 0.00 -23.68
CA ASN A 65 -21.24 -1.22 -24.30
C ASN A 65 -20.76 -2.30 -23.31
N ALA A 66 -20.64 -1.97 -22.01
CA ALA A 66 -20.19 -2.92 -21.01
C ALA A 66 -21.24 -4.01 -20.78
N SER A 67 -20.82 -5.27 -20.88
CA SER A 67 -21.57 -6.44 -20.39
C SER A 67 -21.29 -6.70 -18.91
N ILE A 68 -20.07 -6.37 -18.47
CA ILE A 68 -19.59 -6.38 -17.09
C ILE A 68 -18.75 -5.12 -16.90
N PHE A 69 -18.94 -4.44 -15.78
CA PHE A 69 -18.16 -3.26 -15.40
C PHE A 69 -17.56 -3.48 -14.00
N LEU A 70 -16.24 -3.32 -13.88
CA LEU A 70 -15.48 -3.45 -12.63
C LEU A 70 -14.85 -2.11 -12.27
N SER A 71 -15.33 -1.49 -11.20
CA SER A 71 -14.75 -0.29 -10.59
C SER A 71 -13.70 -0.70 -9.56
N LEU A 72 -12.45 -0.23 -9.74
CA LEU A 72 -11.31 -0.56 -8.89
C LEU A 72 -10.53 0.72 -8.60
N GLU A 73 -10.80 1.37 -7.46
CA GLU A 73 -10.25 2.70 -7.12
C GLU A 73 -10.63 3.80 -8.14
N PHE A 74 -11.82 3.72 -8.72
CA PHE A 74 -12.29 4.65 -9.77
C PHE A 74 -12.68 6.04 -9.21
N ASP A 75 -12.38 7.11 -9.94
CA ASP A 75 -12.50 8.50 -9.46
C ASP A 75 -13.77 9.24 -9.91
N GLN A 76 -14.65 8.59 -10.66
CA GLN A 76 -15.86 9.20 -11.20
C GLN A 76 -17.11 8.51 -10.66
N LEU A 77 -18.14 9.32 -10.39
CA LEU A 77 -19.45 8.82 -9.98
C LEU A 77 -20.10 8.05 -11.14
N ILE A 78 -20.53 6.83 -10.83
CA ILE A 78 -21.15 5.91 -11.77
C ILE A 78 -22.67 6.08 -11.68
N LYS A 79 -23.32 6.31 -12.82
CA LYS A 79 -24.79 6.46 -12.89
C LYS A 79 -25.39 5.17 -13.45
N ILE A 80 -25.87 4.28 -12.58
CA ILE A 80 -26.37 2.96 -12.98
C ILE A 80 -27.45 3.00 -14.07
N GLY A 81 -28.29 4.02 -14.10
CA GLY A 81 -29.35 4.18 -15.12
C GLY A 81 -28.83 4.39 -16.55
N ARG A 82 -27.53 4.66 -16.73
CA ARG A 82 -26.89 4.78 -18.04
C ARG A 82 -26.33 3.46 -18.55
N PHE A 83 -26.20 2.45 -17.69
CA PHE A 83 -25.69 1.14 -18.06
C PHE A 83 -26.80 0.25 -18.60
N ARG A 84 -26.50 -0.51 -19.66
CA ARG A 84 -27.40 -1.57 -20.16
C ARG A 84 -27.34 -2.87 -19.36
N THR A 85 -26.33 -3.00 -18.50
CA THR A 85 -26.10 -4.18 -17.65
C THR A 85 -26.31 -3.82 -16.18
N LYS A 86 -26.76 -4.79 -15.38
CA LYS A 86 -26.77 -4.69 -13.91
C LYS A 86 -25.49 -5.23 -13.27
N LYS A 87 -24.57 -5.78 -14.08
CA LYS A 87 -23.31 -6.39 -13.61
C LYS A 87 -22.23 -5.33 -13.45
N ILE A 88 -22.44 -4.47 -12.46
CA ILE A 88 -21.58 -3.35 -12.14
C ILE A 88 -21.08 -3.58 -10.73
N PHE A 89 -19.79 -3.87 -10.60
CA PHE A 89 -19.16 -4.25 -9.34
C PHE A 89 -18.13 -3.21 -8.94
N ASN A 90 -17.90 -3.09 -7.64
CA ASN A 90 -16.85 -2.26 -7.07
C ASN A 90 -16.11 -3.03 -5.98
N ILE A 91 -14.81 -2.77 -5.88
CA ILE A 91 -14.10 -3.02 -4.63
C ILE A 91 -13.97 -1.71 -3.88
N HIS A 92 -14.45 -1.72 -2.64
CA HIS A 92 -14.28 -0.64 -1.70
C HIS A 92 -13.33 -1.01 -0.58
N PHE A 93 -12.48 -0.07 -0.18
CA PHE A 93 -11.46 -0.26 0.85
C PHE A 93 -12.02 0.01 2.25
N SER A 94 -12.98 -0.81 2.68
CA SER A 94 -13.41 -0.91 4.08
C SER A 94 -14.20 -2.20 4.31
N LEU A 95 -14.48 -2.52 5.57
CA LEU A 95 -15.57 -3.43 5.94
C LEU A 95 -16.90 -2.67 5.93
N LEU A 96 -17.55 -2.62 4.76
CA LEU A 96 -18.91 -2.10 4.64
C LEU A 96 -19.85 -2.81 5.63
N PRO A 97 -20.76 -2.08 6.30
CA PRO A 97 -21.22 -0.74 5.96
C PRO A 97 -20.41 0.42 6.58
N LYS A 98 -19.35 0.18 7.36
CA LYS A 98 -18.52 1.24 7.93
C LYS A 98 -17.64 1.88 6.85
N TYR A 99 -17.25 3.13 7.04
CA TYR A 99 -16.22 3.85 6.26
C TYR A 99 -16.50 3.91 4.75
N LYS A 100 -17.73 4.22 4.35
CA LYS A 100 -18.04 4.64 2.98
C LYS A 100 -17.29 5.93 2.62
N GLY A 101 -16.98 6.12 1.34
CA GLY A 101 -16.36 7.34 0.84
C GLY A 101 -14.83 7.35 0.98
N MET A 102 -14.30 8.43 1.55
CA MET A 102 -12.90 8.85 1.36
C MET A 102 -12.00 8.53 2.56
N TYR A 103 -10.69 8.47 2.29
CA TYR A 103 -9.62 8.37 3.30
C TYR A 103 -9.73 7.17 4.23
N THR A 104 -10.17 6.04 3.69
CA THR A 104 -10.36 4.80 4.47
C THR A 104 -9.08 4.20 5.01
N SER A 105 -7.90 4.65 4.57
CA SER A 105 -6.61 4.31 5.19
C SER A 105 -6.28 5.17 6.42
N ILE A 106 -7.00 6.26 6.65
CA ILE A 106 -6.76 7.23 7.73
C ILE A 106 -7.80 7.06 8.84
N TRP A 107 -9.09 7.09 8.47
CA TRP A 107 -10.20 7.12 9.43
C TRP A 107 -10.24 5.94 10.41
N PRO A 108 -10.02 4.68 10.00
CA PRO A 108 -9.95 3.56 10.95
C PRO A 108 -8.86 3.75 12.01
N ILE A 109 -7.70 4.30 11.64
CA ILE A 109 -6.61 4.58 12.58
C ILE A 109 -7.02 5.69 13.55
N LEU A 110 -7.55 6.81 13.06
CA LEU A 110 -7.98 7.92 13.92
C LEU A 110 -9.05 7.50 14.93
N ASN A 111 -10.00 6.68 14.47
CA ASN A 111 -11.11 6.15 15.27
C ASN A 111 -10.74 4.96 16.16
N ASN A 112 -9.46 4.58 16.22
CA ASN A 112 -8.97 3.49 17.07
C ASN A 112 -9.64 2.13 16.78
N GLU A 113 -9.92 1.85 15.51
CA GLU A 113 -10.39 0.53 15.10
C GLU A 113 -9.26 -0.50 15.20
N ILE A 114 -9.62 -1.72 15.60
CA ILE A 114 -8.70 -2.87 15.63
C ILE A 114 -8.64 -3.61 14.28
N SER A 115 -9.60 -3.32 13.40
CA SER A 115 -9.73 -3.98 12.10
C SER A 115 -10.41 -3.07 11.08
N THR A 116 -10.03 -3.25 9.83
CA THR A 116 -10.71 -2.74 8.63
C THR A 116 -10.84 -3.89 7.63
N GLY A 117 -10.99 -3.63 6.34
CA GLY A 117 -11.07 -4.67 5.33
C GLY A 117 -11.36 -4.16 3.94
N VAL A 118 -11.67 -5.07 3.04
CA VAL A 118 -12.07 -4.79 1.67
C VAL A 118 -13.43 -5.43 1.41
N SER A 119 -14.26 -4.78 0.59
CA SER A 119 -15.59 -5.26 0.26
C SER A 119 -15.77 -5.29 -1.25
N LEU A 120 -16.09 -6.47 -1.80
CA LEU A 120 -16.64 -6.60 -3.14
C LEU A 120 -18.15 -6.42 -3.06
N HIS A 121 -18.70 -5.47 -3.80
CA HIS A 121 -20.12 -5.17 -3.78
C HIS A 121 -20.65 -4.70 -5.14
N TYR A 122 -21.96 -4.72 -5.30
CA TYR A 122 -22.61 -4.12 -6.47
C TYR A 122 -22.60 -2.59 -6.37
N ILE A 123 -22.56 -1.92 -7.51
CA ILE A 123 -22.75 -0.47 -7.58
C ILE A 123 -24.24 -0.16 -7.70
N ASP A 124 -24.72 0.76 -6.89
CA ASP A 124 -26.06 1.34 -6.98
C ASP A 124 -25.98 2.88 -7.17
N ASN A 125 -27.05 3.61 -6.90
CA ASN A 125 -27.07 5.07 -7.06
C ASN A 125 -26.32 5.83 -5.95
N GLY A 126 -25.97 5.17 -4.84
CA GLY A 126 -25.29 5.81 -3.72
C GLY A 126 -23.79 5.57 -3.73
N ILE A 127 -23.11 6.14 -2.73
CA ILE A 127 -21.66 5.98 -2.56
C ILE A 127 -21.42 4.78 -1.65
N ASP A 128 -20.87 3.71 -2.23
CA ASP A 128 -20.53 2.47 -1.54
C ASP A 128 -21.71 1.82 -0.79
N THR A 129 -22.93 1.93 -1.33
CA THR A 129 -24.19 1.48 -0.68
C THR A 129 -24.77 0.19 -1.21
N GLY A 130 -24.36 -0.26 -2.40
CA GLY A 130 -24.92 -1.45 -3.02
C GLY A 130 -24.63 -2.74 -2.26
N GLU A 131 -25.33 -3.81 -2.65
CA GLU A 131 -25.29 -5.09 -1.93
C GLU A 131 -23.90 -5.71 -1.91
N ILE A 132 -23.50 -6.20 -0.74
CA ILE A 132 -22.20 -6.82 -0.50
C ILE A 132 -22.24 -8.24 -1.06
N ILE A 133 -21.23 -8.58 -1.86
CA ILE A 133 -20.98 -9.94 -2.36
C ILE A 133 -20.13 -10.69 -1.36
N ASP A 134 -18.98 -10.12 -1.00
CA ASP A 134 -18.06 -10.71 -0.03
C ASP A 134 -17.08 -9.67 0.52
N GLN A 135 -16.43 -10.00 1.62
CA GLN A 135 -15.51 -9.11 2.34
C GLN A 135 -14.33 -9.88 2.90
N THR A 136 -13.21 -9.18 3.02
CA THR A 136 -12.03 -9.71 3.73
C THR A 136 -11.63 -8.75 4.84
N THR A 137 -11.42 -9.28 6.04
CA THR A 137 -11.00 -8.50 7.21
C THR A 137 -9.48 -8.32 7.22
N ILE A 138 -9.04 -7.15 7.63
CA ILE A 138 -7.63 -6.77 7.80
C ILE A 138 -7.48 -6.29 9.25
N ASN A 139 -6.61 -6.94 10.02
CA ASN A 139 -6.28 -6.48 11.37
C ASN A 139 -5.35 -5.26 11.29
N ILE A 140 -5.62 -4.25 12.12
CA ILE A 140 -4.80 -3.03 12.18
C ILE A 140 -3.76 -3.24 13.27
N ASP A 141 -2.52 -3.53 12.87
CA ASP A 141 -1.38 -3.54 13.80
C ASP A 141 -1.16 -2.11 14.34
N GLU A 142 -0.81 -1.98 15.61
CA GLU A 142 -0.60 -0.69 16.26
C GLU A 142 0.56 0.12 15.65
N ARG A 143 1.43 -0.53 14.88
CA ARG A 143 2.53 0.11 14.13
C ARG A 143 2.10 0.54 12.74
N TYR A 144 0.98 0.03 12.21
CA TYR A 144 0.55 0.35 10.84
C TYR A 144 0.24 1.83 10.69
N THR A 145 0.83 2.39 9.65
CA THR A 145 0.52 3.71 9.10
C THR A 145 -0.61 3.62 8.08
N SER A 146 -1.11 4.77 7.62
CA SER A 146 -2.10 4.77 6.53
C SER A 146 -1.55 4.18 5.22
N LYS A 147 -0.25 4.29 4.97
CA LYS A 147 0.41 3.62 3.84
C LYS A 147 0.34 2.10 3.98
N ASP A 148 0.63 1.56 5.17
CA ASP A 148 0.56 0.11 5.42
C ASP A 148 -0.86 -0.42 5.25
N ILE A 149 -1.86 0.32 5.77
CA ILE A 149 -3.27 -0.01 5.58
C ILE A 149 -3.65 0.00 4.10
N TYR A 150 -3.22 1.01 3.35
CA TYR A 150 -3.48 1.07 1.91
C TYR A 150 -2.86 -0.12 1.15
N LEU A 151 -1.61 -0.48 1.45
CA LEU A 151 -0.95 -1.62 0.81
C LEU A 151 -1.65 -2.94 1.15
N ASN A 152 -2.14 -3.08 2.39
CA ASN A 152 -2.99 -4.21 2.78
C ASN A 152 -4.31 -4.23 2.00
N TYR A 153 -4.98 -3.09 1.81
CA TYR A 153 -6.18 -3.02 0.98
C TYR A 153 -5.91 -3.52 -0.44
N ILE A 154 -4.83 -3.05 -1.08
CA ILE A 154 -4.46 -3.50 -2.42
C ILE A 154 -4.25 -5.01 -2.46
N SER A 155 -3.48 -5.57 -1.53
CA SER A 155 -3.19 -7.00 -1.48
C SER A 155 -4.45 -7.84 -1.32
N HIS A 156 -5.26 -7.54 -0.30
CA HIS A 156 -6.49 -8.30 -0.01
C HIS A 156 -7.53 -8.13 -1.11
N SER A 157 -7.57 -6.98 -1.78
CA SER A 157 -8.46 -6.77 -2.92
C SER A 157 -8.09 -7.60 -4.14
N CYS A 158 -6.79 -7.76 -4.42
CA CYS A 158 -6.34 -8.66 -5.49
C CYS A 158 -6.77 -10.10 -5.20
N THR A 159 -6.54 -10.59 -3.98
CA THR A 159 -6.99 -11.94 -3.55
C THR A 159 -8.50 -12.08 -3.66
N LEU A 160 -9.26 -11.11 -3.12
CA LEU A 160 -10.72 -11.16 -3.16
C LEU A 160 -11.27 -11.16 -4.61
N ILE A 161 -10.64 -10.41 -5.53
CA ILE A 161 -11.02 -10.51 -6.94
C ILE A 161 -10.67 -11.88 -7.51
N GLU A 162 -9.48 -12.43 -7.23
CA GLU A 162 -9.09 -13.74 -7.76
C GLU A 162 -10.10 -14.83 -7.40
N ASP A 163 -10.68 -14.79 -6.21
CA ASP A 163 -11.70 -15.74 -5.74
C ASP A 163 -13.06 -15.60 -6.46
N TYR A 164 -13.36 -14.43 -7.03
CA TYR A 164 -14.66 -14.12 -7.64
C TYR A 164 -14.61 -13.87 -9.15
N ILE A 165 -13.43 -13.61 -9.72
CA ILE A 165 -13.31 -13.15 -11.11
C ILE A 165 -13.88 -14.17 -12.10
N GLU A 166 -13.69 -15.47 -11.84
CA GLU A 166 -14.25 -16.51 -12.68
C GLU A 166 -15.78 -16.53 -12.64
N LYS A 167 -16.38 -16.37 -11.44
CA LYS A 167 -17.84 -16.29 -11.25
C LYS A 167 -18.42 -15.05 -11.95
N ILE A 168 -17.71 -13.92 -11.86
CA ILE A 168 -18.05 -12.66 -12.51
C ILE A 168 -18.07 -12.84 -14.04
N ILE A 169 -17.02 -13.41 -14.62
CA ILE A 169 -16.90 -13.60 -16.08
C ILE A 169 -17.96 -14.59 -16.60
N LYS A 170 -18.14 -15.73 -15.90
CA LYS A 170 -19.08 -16.79 -16.31
C LYS A 170 -20.54 -16.40 -16.17
N ASN A 171 -20.83 -15.23 -15.58
CA ASN A 171 -22.19 -14.75 -15.35
C ASN A 171 -23.02 -15.70 -14.49
N ASN A 172 -22.41 -16.23 -13.43
CA ASN A 172 -23.15 -17.01 -12.46
C ASN A 172 -24.00 -16.06 -11.60
N ASN A 173 -25.11 -16.56 -11.04
CA ASN A 173 -25.79 -15.85 -9.96
C ASN A 173 -24.82 -15.77 -8.77
N ILE A 174 -24.33 -14.56 -8.51
CA ILE A 174 -23.48 -14.26 -7.36
C ILE A 174 -24.43 -13.85 -6.24
N PHE A 175 -24.34 -14.55 -5.11
CA PHE A 175 -25.10 -14.20 -3.92
C PHE A 175 -24.61 -12.87 -3.36
N SER A 176 -25.55 -12.03 -2.93
CA SER A 176 -25.28 -10.75 -2.30
C SER A 176 -26.30 -10.44 -1.21
N ASN A 177 -25.94 -9.54 -0.30
CA ASN A 177 -26.79 -9.09 0.79
C ASN A 177 -26.89 -7.57 0.85
N PRO A 178 -28.09 -7.01 1.08
CA PRO A 178 -28.25 -5.59 1.39
C PRO A 178 -27.41 -5.18 2.61
N GLN A 179 -26.84 -3.98 2.53
CA GLN A 179 -26.09 -3.42 3.65
C GLN A 179 -27.02 -3.07 4.82
N LYS A 180 -26.56 -3.34 6.04
CA LYS A 180 -27.27 -2.96 7.27
C LYS A 180 -27.13 -1.45 7.53
N SER A 181 -28.20 -0.83 8.02
CA SER A 181 -28.18 0.59 8.45
C SER A 181 -27.36 0.80 9.72
N LYS A 182 -27.44 -0.15 10.67
CA LYS A 182 -26.71 -0.10 11.93
C LYS A 182 -25.20 -0.12 11.66
N HIS A 183 -24.47 0.80 12.29
CA HIS A 183 -23.01 1.01 12.13
C HIS A 183 -22.57 1.49 10.74
N SER A 184 -23.49 1.87 9.85
CA SER A 184 -23.11 2.54 8.60
C SER A 184 -22.47 3.89 8.90
N SER A 185 -21.32 4.18 8.28
CA SER A 185 -20.63 5.46 8.42
C SER A 185 -20.05 5.92 7.08
N TYR A 186 -19.88 7.22 6.91
CA TYR A 186 -19.44 7.85 5.67
C TYR A 186 -18.53 9.04 5.95
N TYR A 187 -17.47 9.19 5.18
CA TYR A 187 -16.58 10.34 5.22
C TYR A 187 -16.41 10.92 3.81
N SER A 188 -16.67 12.22 3.67
CA SER A 188 -16.48 12.92 2.40
C SER A 188 -15.03 13.37 2.21
N LYS A 189 -14.67 13.84 1.01
CA LYS A 189 -13.34 14.44 0.77
C LYS A 189 -13.07 15.69 1.63
N ASN A 190 -14.11 16.34 2.16
CA ASN A 190 -13.97 17.57 2.94
C ASN A 190 -13.70 17.30 4.42
N THR A 191 -13.68 16.03 4.86
CA THR A 191 -13.46 15.69 6.27
C THR A 191 -11.99 15.79 6.68
N ILE A 192 -11.07 15.87 5.73
CA ILE A 192 -9.63 16.05 5.96
C ILE A 192 -9.13 17.12 4.99
N SER A 193 -8.37 18.09 5.51
CA SER A 193 -7.76 19.15 4.71
C SER A 193 -6.25 19.08 4.85
N PHE A 194 -5.60 18.27 4.00
CA PHE A 194 -4.15 18.01 4.08
C PHE A 194 -3.27 19.27 4.07
N SER A 195 -3.73 20.40 3.52
CA SER A 195 -2.99 21.67 3.52
C SER A 195 -2.95 22.37 4.88
N SER A 196 -3.84 22.01 5.81
CA SER A 196 -3.99 22.65 7.12
C SER A 196 -3.82 21.69 8.30
N GLU A 197 -3.70 20.39 8.04
CA GLU A 197 -3.49 19.37 9.08
C GLU A 197 -2.13 19.58 9.77
N SER A 198 -2.13 19.69 11.10
CA SER A 198 -0.91 19.76 11.92
C SER A 198 -1.11 18.96 13.21
N ILE A 199 -0.01 18.46 13.78
CA ILE A 199 -0.08 17.65 15.00
C ILE A 199 -0.66 18.49 16.14
N ASN A 200 -1.80 18.08 16.68
CA ASN A 200 -2.39 18.70 17.85
C ASN A 200 -1.87 18.04 19.14
N LEU A 201 -0.96 18.73 19.83
CA LEU A 201 -0.35 18.24 21.08
C LEU A 201 -1.26 18.38 22.32
N HIS A 202 -2.45 18.98 22.20
CA HIS A 202 -3.45 19.09 23.27
C HIS A 202 -4.39 17.86 23.30
N LYS A 203 -3.79 16.68 23.26
CA LYS A 203 -4.47 15.37 23.19
C LYS A 203 -3.75 14.36 24.08
N THR A 204 -4.35 13.19 24.29
CA THR A 204 -3.61 12.07 24.92
C THR A 204 -2.44 11.65 24.04
N ALA A 205 -1.38 11.13 24.64
CA ALA A 205 -0.22 10.60 23.90
C ALA A 205 -0.66 9.54 22.88
N TRP A 206 -1.66 8.72 23.24
CA TRP A 206 -2.21 7.72 22.33
C TRP A 206 -2.91 8.34 21.12
N GLU A 207 -3.77 9.35 21.31
CA GLU A 207 -4.40 10.06 20.20
C GLU A 207 -3.37 10.73 19.27
N ILE A 208 -2.32 11.34 19.83
CA ILE A 208 -1.24 11.94 19.04
C ILE A 208 -0.51 10.85 18.25
N GLY A 209 -0.18 9.72 18.88
CA GLY A 209 0.42 8.57 18.22
C GLY A 209 -0.41 8.04 17.05
N ARG A 210 -1.73 7.91 17.23
CA ARG A 210 -2.65 7.55 16.13
C ARG A 210 -2.65 8.58 15.01
N TYR A 211 -2.63 9.86 15.34
CA TYR A 211 -2.51 10.93 14.34
C TYR A 211 -1.21 10.79 13.53
N ILE A 212 -0.07 10.54 14.19
CA ILE A 212 1.21 10.31 13.49
C ILE A 212 1.08 9.17 12.48
N ARG A 213 0.53 8.02 12.90
CA ARG A 213 0.34 6.86 12.01
C ARG A 213 -0.63 7.15 10.87
N ALA A 214 -1.75 7.79 11.17
CA ALA A 214 -2.80 8.08 10.21
C ALA A 214 -2.34 9.02 9.10
N PHE A 215 -1.45 9.96 9.40
CA PHE A 215 -0.93 10.93 8.43
C PHE A 215 0.46 10.58 7.88
N SER A 216 1.05 9.47 8.29
CA SER A 216 2.31 8.96 7.74
C SER A 216 2.07 8.23 6.41
N PHE A 217 2.25 8.96 5.30
CA PHE A 217 2.22 8.41 3.95
C PHE A 217 3.18 9.21 3.08
N ARG A 218 4.46 8.83 3.09
CA ARG A 218 5.57 9.62 2.54
C ARG A 218 5.40 10.12 1.11
N GLU A 219 4.80 9.31 0.23
CA GLU A 219 4.53 9.71 -1.16
C GLU A 219 3.55 10.89 -1.29
N TYR A 220 2.82 11.21 -0.22
CA TYR A 220 1.94 12.37 -0.11
C TYR A 220 2.46 13.38 0.92
N GLN A 221 2.62 12.96 2.18
CA GLN A 221 3.10 13.81 3.27
C GLN A 221 3.60 13.00 4.47
N LEU A 222 4.26 13.70 5.40
CA LEU A 222 4.45 13.25 6.77
C LEU A 222 3.76 14.22 7.73
N PRO A 223 3.31 13.77 8.92
CA PRO A 223 2.73 14.66 9.92
C PRO A 223 3.77 15.67 10.39
N HIS A 224 3.36 16.91 10.58
CA HIS A 224 4.26 18.00 10.95
C HIS A 224 3.73 18.80 12.13
N TYR A 225 4.66 19.41 12.86
CA TYR A 225 4.38 20.40 13.88
C TYR A 225 5.38 21.54 13.70
N GLN A 226 4.87 22.76 13.56
CA GLN A 226 5.66 23.91 13.13
C GLN A 226 6.41 23.57 11.82
N ASN A 227 7.74 23.75 11.78
CA ASN A 227 8.55 23.51 10.58
C ASN A 227 9.21 22.12 10.57
N THR A 228 8.79 21.19 11.43
CA THR A 228 9.41 19.86 11.56
C THR A 228 8.44 18.75 11.16
N ASN A 229 8.88 17.89 10.24
CA ASN A 229 8.21 16.64 9.90
C ASN A 229 8.60 15.53 10.88
N TYR A 230 7.60 14.85 11.39
CA TYR A 230 7.75 13.68 12.24
C TYR A 230 7.28 12.44 11.48
N CYS A 231 7.88 11.30 11.77
CA CYS A 231 7.61 10.07 11.03
C CYS A 231 7.17 8.91 11.94
N ASN A 232 7.47 8.99 13.23
CA ASN A 232 7.17 7.95 14.20
C ASN A 232 7.06 8.56 15.60
N TYR A 233 6.63 7.76 16.58
CA TYR A 233 6.46 8.19 17.96
C TYR A 233 6.78 7.09 18.96
N GLU A 234 6.97 7.48 20.21
CA GLU A 234 7.02 6.60 21.37
C GLU A 234 6.30 7.27 22.54
N ILE A 235 5.42 6.54 23.22
CA ILE A 235 4.77 7.01 24.46
C ILE A 235 5.66 6.57 25.62
N THR A 236 6.09 7.53 26.42
CA THR A 236 6.94 7.25 27.58
C THR A 236 6.11 6.73 28.75
N SER A 237 6.78 6.14 29.75
CA SER A 237 6.15 5.80 31.04
C SER A 237 5.97 7.02 31.96
N ILE A 238 6.47 8.20 31.57
CA ILE A 238 6.46 9.42 32.38
C ILE A 238 5.12 10.12 32.20
N ARG A 239 4.38 10.33 33.30
CA ARG A 239 3.18 11.16 33.30
C ARG A 239 3.54 12.62 33.09
N SER A 240 2.83 13.27 32.19
CA SER A 240 3.01 14.67 31.88
C SER A 240 2.69 15.56 33.08
N SER A 241 3.64 16.41 33.47
CA SER A 241 3.49 17.41 34.55
C SER A 241 3.34 18.84 34.03
N GLY A 242 3.72 19.08 32.77
CA GLY A 242 3.60 20.37 32.11
C GLY A 242 2.25 20.57 31.42
N ARG A 243 2.04 21.77 30.88
CA ARG A 243 0.88 22.02 30.00
C ARG A 243 1.01 21.15 28.73
N PRO A 244 -0.07 20.54 28.22
CA PRO A 244 -0.03 19.83 26.94
C PRO A 244 0.55 20.72 25.84
N GLY A 245 1.46 20.17 25.04
CA GLY A 245 2.24 20.91 24.02
C GLY A 245 3.55 21.52 24.53
N ALA A 246 3.83 21.50 25.84
CA ALA A 246 5.11 21.97 26.35
C ALA A 246 6.25 21.07 25.86
N LEU A 247 7.27 21.67 25.26
CA LEU A 247 8.49 20.98 24.84
C LEU A 247 9.34 20.64 26.06
N ILE A 248 9.65 19.35 26.23
CA ILE A 248 10.44 18.81 27.34
C ILE A 248 11.90 18.67 26.92
N LYS A 249 12.13 18.09 25.74
CA LYS A 249 13.47 17.84 25.20
C LYS A 249 13.44 17.96 23.69
N ASP A 250 14.47 18.55 23.11
CA ASP A 250 14.67 18.57 21.67
C ASP A 250 16.12 18.26 21.32
N ASN A 251 16.33 17.47 20.28
CA ASN A 251 17.65 17.22 19.70
C ASN A 251 17.51 16.88 18.21
N GLU A 252 18.61 16.51 17.56
CA GLU A 252 18.62 16.18 16.13
C GLU A 252 17.72 14.98 15.75
N ASN A 253 17.42 14.08 16.68
CA ASN A 253 16.67 12.82 16.45
C ASN A 253 15.19 12.94 16.77
N PHE A 254 14.83 13.63 17.85
CA PHE A 254 13.46 13.64 18.32
C PHE A 254 13.14 14.90 19.13
N SER A 255 11.84 15.12 19.30
CA SER A 255 11.28 16.12 20.20
C SER A 255 10.33 15.42 21.18
N GLU A 256 10.49 15.67 22.46
CA GLU A 256 9.63 15.15 23.53
C GLU A 256 8.69 16.25 24.02
N PHE A 257 7.39 15.94 24.08
CA PHE A 257 6.36 16.88 24.49
C PHE A 257 5.54 16.33 25.66
N SER A 258 5.13 17.24 26.54
CA SER A 258 4.06 17.01 27.52
C SER A 258 2.73 16.91 26.79
N THR A 259 1.86 15.98 27.18
CA THR A 259 0.52 15.79 26.61
C THR A 259 -0.55 15.85 27.71
N ILE A 260 -1.77 15.39 27.44
CA ILE A 260 -2.83 15.29 28.45
C ILE A 260 -2.53 14.25 29.53
N ASP A 261 -1.79 13.18 29.21
CA ASP A 261 -1.56 12.04 30.10
C ASP A 261 -0.09 11.67 30.26
N TYR A 262 0.57 11.21 29.20
CA TYR A 262 1.97 10.76 29.22
C TYR A 262 2.82 11.60 28.27
N ASN A 263 4.12 11.75 28.53
CA ASN A 263 4.98 12.41 27.55
C ASN A 263 5.05 11.56 26.28
N ILE A 264 5.14 12.25 25.14
CA ILE A 264 5.33 11.62 23.84
C ILE A 264 6.63 12.09 23.20
N ILE A 265 7.41 11.12 22.71
CA ILE A 265 8.57 11.36 21.86
C ILE A 265 8.09 11.28 20.42
N LEU A 266 8.39 12.31 19.62
CA LEU A 266 8.15 12.33 18.18
C LEU A 266 9.48 12.30 17.44
N TYR A 267 9.68 11.30 16.58
CA TYR A 267 10.92 11.11 15.84
C TYR A 267 10.93 11.93 14.55
N LYS A 268 11.98 12.74 14.38
CA LYS A 268 12.23 13.55 13.19
C LYS A 268 12.60 12.64 12.02
N ASP A 269 12.10 12.89 10.83
CA ASP A 269 12.42 12.05 9.66
C ASP A 269 13.91 12.11 9.31
N LYS A 270 14.54 10.94 9.12
CA LYS A 270 15.97 10.80 8.77
C LYS A 270 16.21 9.77 7.66
N ILE A 271 15.20 9.50 6.83
CA ILE A 271 15.26 8.45 5.82
C ILE A 271 16.54 8.52 4.94
N ASP A 272 16.90 9.69 4.44
CA ASP A 272 18.06 9.86 3.55
C ASP A 272 19.37 9.52 4.26
N LEU A 273 19.48 9.92 5.53
CA LEU A 273 20.63 9.62 6.37
C LEU A 273 20.77 8.12 6.64
N LEU A 274 19.66 7.40 6.88
CA LEU A 274 19.68 5.93 7.00
C LEU A 274 20.16 5.27 5.71
N PHE A 275 19.73 5.76 4.55
CA PHE A 275 20.18 5.22 3.26
C PHE A 275 21.68 5.44 3.05
N ASP A 276 22.23 6.57 3.47
CA ASP A 276 23.67 6.83 3.38
C ASP A 276 24.48 5.96 4.34
N PHE A 277 23.98 5.71 5.56
CA PHE A 277 24.58 4.72 6.46
C PHE A 277 24.52 3.31 5.88
N CYS A 278 23.42 2.94 5.23
CA CYS A 278 23.28 1.65 4.57
C CYS A 278 24.29 1.45 3.43
N LYS A 279 24.49 2.45 2.56
CA LYS A 279 25.50 2.41 1.49
C LYS A 279 26.92 2.22 2.03
N LYS A 280 27.21 2.80 3.20
CA LYS A 280 28.51 2.75 3.89
C LYS A 280 28.68 1.53 4.80
N ASN A 281 27.74 0.57 4.80
CA ASN A 281 27.73 -0.60 5.69
C ASN A 281 27.81 -0.23 7.20
N ASN A 282 27.21 0.89 7.60
CA ASN A 282 27.27 1.35 8.99
C ASN A 282 26.06 0.87 9.79
N LEU A 283 26.11 -0.39 10.23
CA LEU A 283 25.04 -1.00 11.02
C LEU A 283 24.79 -0.30 12.37
N SER A 284 25.83 0.25 12.99
CA SER A 284 25.71 0.96 14.28
C SER A 284 24.78 2.17 14.16
N GLU A 285 25.01 3.00 13.15
CA GLU A 285 24.17 4.17 12.93
C GLU A 285 22.76 3.80 12.45
N ILE A 286 22.60 2.75 11.63
CA ILE A 286 21.26 2.26 11.26
C ILE A 286 20.46 1.86 12.51
N LYS A 287 21.08 1.15 13.46
CA LYS A 287 20.43 0.78 14.72
C LYS A 287 20.00 2.01 15.53
N LYS A 288 20.86 3.03 15.59
CA LYS A 288 20.60 4.27 16.30
C LYS A 288 19.40 5.05 15.73
N TYR A 289 19.24 5.05 14.40
CA TYR A 289 18.26 5.88 13.70
C TYR A 289 17.04 5.11 13.16
N ILE A 290 16.89 3.82 13.45
CA ILE A 290 15.80 3.01 12.87
C ILE A 290 14.39 3.51 13.22
N LYS A 291 14.24 4.25 14.33
CA LYS A 291 12.97 4.86 14.72
C LYS A 291 12.65 6.16 13.96
N ASN A 292 13.61 6.71 13.23
CA ASN A 292 13.51 7.95 12.46
C ASN A 292 13.01 7.73 11.01
N ILE A 293 12.20 6.69 10.81
CA ILE A 293 11.47 6.42 9.57
C ILE A 293 10.04 6.02 9.92
N SER A 294 9.12 6.32 9.00
CA SER A 294 7.69 6.01 9.12
C SER A 294 7.38 4.52 8.94
N GLY A 295 8.26 3.78 8.27
CA GLY A 295 8.14 2.34 8.08
C GLY A 295 9.46 1.76 7.58
N ILE A 296 9.73 0.49 7.91
CA ILE A 296 10.98 -0.19 7.59
C ILE A 296 11.19 -0.41 6.08
N ASP A 297 10.10 -0.47 5.32
CA ASP A 297 10.08 -0.67 3.86
C ASP A 297 9.94 0.64 3.08
N GLU A 298 10.17 1.79 3.72
CA GLU A 298 10.25 3.07 3.04
C GLU A 298 11.40 3.10 2.01
N ARG A 299 11.26 3.99 1.03
CA ARG A 299 12.08 3.98 -0.18
C ARG A 299 12.79 5.30 -0.41
N ASN A 300 13.98 5.21 -0.97
CA ASN A 300 14.70 6.38 -1.47
C ASN A 300 14.18 6.84 -2.85
N GLN A 301 14.79 7.89 -3.39
CA GLN A 301 14.52 8.44 -4.73
C GLN A 301 14.72 7.43 -5.89
N HIS A 302 15.49 6.36 -5.68
CA HIS A 302 15.64 5.27 -6.65
C HIS A 302 14.63 4.14 -6.45
N THR A 303 13.68 4.32 -5.54
CA THR A 303 12.60 3.39 -5.19
C THR A 303 13.06 2.13 -4.44
N TRP A 304 14.29 2.14 -3.93
CA TRP A 304 14.88 1.02 -3.19
C TRP A 304 14.59 1.16 -1.71
N SER A 305 14.23 0.05 -1.05
CA SER A 305 14.22 -0.04 0.42
C SER A 305 15.63 -0.24 0.97
N LEU A 306 15.80 -0.05 2.27
CA LEU A 306 17.08 -0.35 2.95
C LEU A 306 17.51 -1.80 2.73
N LEU A 307 16.54 -2.73 2.74
CA LEU A 307 16.81 -4.15 2.52
C LEU A 307 17.33 -4.39 1.10
N MET A 308 16.77 -3.73 0.07
CA MET A 308 17.28 -3.82 -1.30
C MET A 308 18.71 -3.30 -1.43
N VAL A 309 19.02 -2.15 -0.81
CA VAL A 309 20.38 -1.58 -0.81
C VAL A 309 21.36 -2.55 -0.16
N ALA A 310 21.05 -3.03 1.05
CA ALA A 310 21.91 -3.95 1.78
C ALA A 310 22.12 -5.28 1.02
N SER A 311 21.06 -5.83 0.42
CA SER A 311 21.12 -7.06 -0.38
C SER A 311 21.96 -6.90 -1.65
N TYR A 312 21.81 -5.77 -2.37
CA TYR A 312 22.59 -5.48 -3.57
C TYR A 312 24.09 -5.32 -3.28
N HIS A 313 24.45 -4.81 -2.10
CA HIS A 313 25.84 -4.61 -1.70
C HIS A 313 26.45 -5.78 -0.90
N GLY A 314 25.68 -6.82 -0.58
CA GLY A 314 26.20 -7.97 0.15
C GLY A 314 26.33 -7.77 1.67
N TYR A 315 25.68 -6.76 2.25
CA TYR A 315 25.84 -6.40 3.65
C TYR A 315 24.99 -7.30 4.57
N LEU A 316 25.41 -8.55 4.73
CA LEU A 316 24.68 -9.60 5.48
C LEU A 316 24.27 -9.16 6.90
N GLY A 317 25.11 -8.42 7.61
CA GLY A 317 24.80 -7.93 8.96
C GLY A 317 23.63 -6.94 8.98
N ILE A 318 23.56 -6.04 8.00
CA ILE A 318 22.43 -5.11 7.84
C ILE A 318 21.19 -5.87 7.37
N VAL A 319 21.32 -6.80 6.41
CA VAL A 319 20.19 -7.63 5.95
C VAL A 319 19.52 -8.36 7.11
N LYS A 320 20.30 -9.05 7.97
CA LYS A 320 19.77 -9.74 9.15
C LYS A 320 19.01 -8.78 10.07
N TYR A 321 19.63 -7.64 10.40
CA TYR A 321 19.01 -6.65 11.28
C TYR A 321 17.70 -6.08 10.73
N LEU A 322 17.64 -5.77 9.42
CA LEU A 322 16.45 -5.24 8.79
C LEU A 322 15.31 -6.27 8.77
N ILE A 323 15.60 -7.53 8.46
CA ILE A 323 14.63 -8.63 8.52
C ILE A 323 14.11 -8.81 9.96
N ASP A 324 15.00 -8.81 10.95
CA ASP A 324 14.63 -8.89 12.37
C ASP A 324 13.81 -7.67 12.83
N SER A 325 13.98 -6.53 12.17
CA SER A 325 13.18 -5.31 12.36
C SER A 325 11.86 -5.31 11.59
N GLY A 326 11.53 -6.39 10.88
CA GLY A 326 10.26 -6.58 10.17
C GLY A 326 10.26 -6.15 8.70
N ALA A 327 11.42 -5.94 8.07
CA ALA A 327 11.49 -5.62 6.64
C ALA A 327 10.88 -6.72 5.78
N ASN A 328 10.08 -6.34 4.79
CA ASN A 328 9.43 -7.28 3.89
C ASN A 328 10.44 -7.87 2.90
N VAL A 329 10.76 -9.16 3.05
CA VAL A 329 11.66 -9.90 2.14
C VAL A 329 11.14 -9.98 0.70
N ASN A 330 9.84 -9.76 0.50
CA ASN A 330 9.16 -9.72 -0.80
C ASN A 330 8.94 -8.29 -1.32
N ALA A 331 9.52 -7.26 -0.68
CA ALA A 331 9.42 -5.89 -1.20
C ALA A 331 9.95 -5.81 -2.64
N THR A 332 9.27 -5.03 -3.48
CA THR A 332 9.64 -4.81 -4.89
C THR A 332 9.80 -3.33 -5.17
N ASN A 333 10.77 -2.89 -5.99
CA ASN A 333 10.87 -1.50 -6.42
C ASN A 333 9.66 -1.08 -7.30
N TYR A 334 9.59 0.17 -7.78
CA TYR A 334 8.46 0.60 -8.65
C TYR A 334 8.45 -0.03 -10.05
N LYS A 335 9.46 -0.83 -10.37
CA LYS A 335 9.55 -1.69 -11.55
C LYS A 335 9.22 -3.15 -11.24
N GLY A 336 8.85 -3.49 -10.01
CA GLY A 336 8.59 -4.86 -9.59
C GLY A 336 9.84 -5.70 -9.29
N THR A 337 11.04 -5.12 -9.37
CA THR A 337 12.29 -5.83 -9.04
C THR A 337 12.32 -6.14 -7.54
N SER A 338 12.34 -7.42 -7.17
CA SER A 338 12.29 -7.87 -5.78
C SER A 338 13.63 -7.75 -5.07
N VAL A 339 13.63 -7.78 -3.73
CA VAL A 339 14.85 -7.89 -2.91
C VAL A 339 15.74 -9.05 -3.39
N LEU A 340 15.14 -10.19 -3.73
CA LEU A 340 15.87 -11.36 -4.19
C LEU A 340 16.56 -11.14 -5.54
N MET A 341 15.93 -10.41 -6.46
CA MET A 341 16.55 -9.99 -7.74
C MET A 341 17.75 -9.06 -7.52
N TYR A 342 17.72 -8.22 -6.49
CA TYR A 342 18.88 -7.40 -6.11
C TYR A 342 20.00 -8.23 -5.47
N ALA A 343 19.66 -9.17 -4.59
CA ALA A 343 20.63 -10.07 -3.96
C ALA A 343 21.36 -10.94 -5.00
N LYS A 344 20.67 -11.34 -6.07
CA LYS A 344 21.23 -12.08 -7.21
C LYS A 344 22.47 -11.42 -7.80
N GLU A 345 22.43 -10.12 -8.06
CA GLU A 345 23.54 -9.37 -8.67
C GLU A 345 24.83 -9.50 -7.83
N TYR A 346 24.71 -9.38 -6.51
CA TYR A 346 25.84 -9.56 -5.59
C TYR A 346 26.37 -11.00 -5.60
N ALA A 347 25.45 -11.97 -5.50
CA ALA A 347 25.80 -13.38 -5.41
C ALA A 347 26.54 -13.87 -6.67
N LEU A 348 26.09 -13.47 -7.86
CA LEU A 348 26.74 -13.85 -9.12
C LEU A 348 28.12 -13.22 -9.28
N LYS A 349 28.27 -11.95 -8.87
CA LYS A 349 29.55 -11.23 -9.00
C LYS A 349 30.62 -11.71 -8.01
N ASN A 350 30.22 -12.11 -6.79
CA ASN A 350 31.15 -12.39 -5.69
C ASN A 350 31.17 -13.87 -5.25
N GLY A 351 30.27 -14.71 -5.76
CA GLY A 351 30.15 -16.11 -5.36
C GLY A 351 29.54 -16.31 -3.96
N ASP A 352 28.98 -15.27 -3.35
CA ASP A 352 28.41 -15.33 -1.99
C ASP A 352 26.87 -15.38 -2.03
N THR A 353 26.33 -16.55 -1.68
CA THR A 353 24.89 -16.83 -1.69
C THR A 353 24.21 -16.70 -0.33
N ARG A 354 24.93 -16.28 0.71
CA ARG A 354 24.40 -16.26 2.09
C ARG A 354 23.13 -15.42 2.22
N ILE A 355 23.04 -14.29 1.51
CA ILE A 355 21.86 -13.42 1.52
C ILE A 355 20.69 -14.06 0.77
N ILE A 356 20.92 -14.70 -0.37
CA ILE A 356 19.86 -15.41 -1.11
C ILE A 356 19.26 -16.52 -0.25
N LYS A 357 20.11 -17.35 0.36
CA LYS A 357 19.67 -18.42 1.27
C LYS A 357 18.84 -17.87 2.42
N LEU A 358 19.35 -16.83 3.09
CA LEU A 358 18.63 -16.17 4.19
C LEU A 358 17.26 -15.61 3.75
N LEU A 359 17.19 -14.96 2.59
CA LEU A 359 15.93 -14.39 2.10
C LEU A 359 14.92 -15.50 1.78
N ILE A 360 15.34 -16.59 1.13
CA ILE A 360 14.49 -17.74 0.83
C ILE A 360 14.02 -18.42 2.12
N GLU A 361 14.93 -18.65 3.07
CA GLU A 361 14.60 -19.18 4.41
C GLU A 361 13.56 -18.33 5.14
N LYS A 362 13.54 -17.01 4.88
CA LYS A 362 12.59 -16.05 5.45
C LYS A 362 11.33 -15.84 4.60
N GLY A 363 11.14 -16.64 3.53
CA GLY A 363 9.92 -16.64 2.73
C GLY A 363 9.93 -15.72 1.51
N ALA A 364 11.11 -15.35 1.00
CA ALA A 364 11.21 -14.63 -0.27
C ALA A 364 10.69 -15.51 -1.43
N ASN A 365 9.73 -15.00 -2.18
CA ASN A 365 9.07 -15.68 -3.28
C ASN A 365 9.89 -15.54 -4.57
N ILE A 366 10.52 -16.65 -4.98
CA ILE A 366 11.31 -16.76 -6.22
C ILE A 366 10.49 -16.49 -7.50
N LEU A 367 9.17 -16.64 -7.43
CA LEU A 367 8.22 -16.46 -8.53
C LEU A 367 7.65 -15.04 -8.60
N THR A 368 8.11 -14.11 -7.76
CA THR A 368 7.71 -12.69 -7.83
C THR A 368 8.07 -12.15 -9.22
N LYS A 369 7.06 -11.70 -9.97
CA LYS A 369 7.23 -11.16 -11.31
C LYS A 369 7.43 -9.66 -11.26
N ASP A 370 8.41 -9.18 -12.01
CA ASP A 370 8.62 -7.75 -12.21
C ASP A 370 7.70 -7.20 -13.32
N MET A 371 7.92 -5.94 -13.70
CA MET A 371 7.13 -5.28 -14.77
C MET A 371 7.32 -5.92 -16.16
N HIS A 372 8.38 -6.69 -16.37
CA HIS A 372 8.59 -7.47 -17.59
C HIS A 372 7.94 -8.86 -17.51
N TYR A 373 7.20 -9.14 -16.44
CA TYR A 373 6.56 -10.43 -16.15
C TYR A 373 7.57 -11.57 -15.98
N LYS A 374 8.82 -11.23 -15.69
CA LYS A 374 9.87 -12.19 -15.43
C LYS A 374 10.09 -12.31 -13.93
N CYS A 375 10.19 -13.53 -13.45
CA CYS A 375 10.65 -13.84 -12.11
C CYS A 375 12.16 -14.10 -12.10
N LEU A 376 12.73 -14.32 -10.92
CA LEU A 376 14.18 -14.44 -10.76
C LEU A 376 14.79 -15.52 -11.66
N VAL A 377 14.17 -16.70 -11.71
CA VAL A 377 14.69 -17.86 -12.46
C VAL A 377 14.72 -17.63 -13.97
N GLU A 378 13.89 -16.71 -14.50
CA GLU A 378 13.86 -16.33 -15.91
C GLU A 378 14.97 -15.36 -16.30
N TYR A 379 15.69 -14.79 -15.32
CA TYR A 379 16.87 -13.97 -15.52
C TYR A 379 18.20 -14.71 -15.34
N LEU A 380 18.14 -16.00 -14.98
CA LEU A 380 19.31 -16.83 -14.69
C LEU A 380 19.48 -17.92 -15.75
N THR A 381 20.71 -18.13 -16.20
CA THR A 381 21.12 -19.36 -16.91
C THR A 381 21.10 -20.56 -15.97
N GLU A 382 21.12 -21.78 -16.51
CA GLU A 382 21.16 -23.01 -15.69
C GLU A 382 22.37 -23.03 -14.73
N ASP A 383 23.56 -22.63 -15.21
CA ASP A 383 24.77 -22.56 -14.38
C ASP A 383 24.64 -21.51 -13.26
N GLU A 384 23.98 -20.39 -13.54
CA GLU A 384 23.76 -19.35 -12.54
C GLU A 384 22.75 -19.77 -11.48
N ARG A 385 21.69 -20.53 -11.86
CA ARG A 385 20.74 -21.13 -10.92
C ARG A 385 21.44 -22.06 -9.93
N LEU A 386 22.28 -22.96 -10.44
CA LEU A 386 23.13 -23.84 -9.62
C LEU A 386 24.04 -23.03 -8.67
N LYS A 387 24.65 -21.95 -9.16
CA LYS A 387 25.50 -21.07 -8.35
C LYS A 387 24.73 -20.39 -7.23
N VAL A 388 23.51 -19.91 -7.48
CA VAL A 388 22.70 -19.21 -6.46
C VAL A 388 21.89 -20.17 -5.56
N GLY A 389 21.84 -21.46 -5.90
CA GLY A 389 21.16 -22.50 -5.14
C GLY A 389 19.64 -22.44 -5.26
N ILE A 390 19.13 -22.16 -6.48
CA ILE A 390 17.69 -22.08 -6.80
C ILE A 390 17.35 -23.05 -7.92
#